data_AF-A0A0Q9P0V4-F1
#
_entry.id   AF-A0A0Q9P0V4-F1
#
_cell.length_a   1.000
_cell.length_b   1.000
_cell.length_c   1.000
_cell.angle_alpha   90.00
_cell.angle_beta   90.00
_cell.angle_gamma   90.00
#
_symmetry.space_group_name_H-M   'P 1'
#
loop_
_entity.id
_entity.type
_entity.pdbx_description
1 polymer ?
#
loop_
_entity_poly.entity_id
_entity_poly.type
_entity_poly.pdbx_seq_one_letter_code
_entity_poly.pdbx_strand_id
1 'polypeptide(L)' 'MARESATERFMRRTGKLRAIFGPASRTSIGHEMTAQNRELLAQRQAETQQWETLHRPDGSTYVVPRDPSDKSLR' A
#
# COMPACT_ATOMS: atom_id res chain seq x y z
N MET A 1 26.88 -1.07 -32.43
CA MET A 1 26.56 -1.72 -31.14
C MET A 1 26.03 -0.66 -30.20
N ALA A 2 24.74 -0.71 -29.82
CA ALA A 2 24.14 0.31 -28.98
C ALA A 2 24.80 0.30 -27.58
N ARG A 3 25.17 1.49 -27.10
CA ARG A 3 25.85 1.68 -25.83
C ARG A 3 24.83 1.42 -24.71
N GLU A 4 25.02 0.34 -23.96
CA GLU A 4 24.13 -0.05 -22.84
C GLU A 4 23.92 1.14 -21.90
N SER A 5 22.66 1.53 -21.65
CA SER A 5 22.35 2.70 -20.83
C SER A 5 22.67 2.44 -19.35
N ALA A 6 22.89 3.49 -18.56
CA ALA A 6 23.12 3.35 -17.12
C ALA A 6 21.94 2.63 -16.43
N THR A 7 20.71 2.87 -16.89
CA THR A 7 19.48 2.23 -16.44
C THR A 7 19.48 0.73 -16.72
N GLU A 8 19.90 0.32 -17.92
CA GLU A 8 19.95 -1.08 -18.32
C GLU A 8 20.99 -1.86 -17.49
N ARG A 9 22.16 -1.26 -17.24
CA ARG A 9 23.17 -1.81 -16.34
C ARG A 9 22.67 -1.97 -14.90
N PHE A 10 21.90 -1.00 -14.41
CA PHE A 10 21.29 -1.06 -13.08
C PHE A 10 20.26 -2.18 -12.99
N MET A 11 19.32 -2.25 -13.93
CA MET A 11 18.30 -3.30 -13.98
C MET A 11 18.93 -4.69 -14.04
N ARG A 12 19.99 -4.87 -14.85
CA ARG A 12 20.72 -6.13 -14.94
C ARG A 12 21.40 -6.51 -13.62
N ARG A 13 22.02 -5.54 -12.92
CA ARG A 13 22.65 -5.78 -11.61
C ARG A 13 21.63 -6.15 -10.55
N THR A 14 20.54 -5.39 -10.45
CA THR A 14 19.46 -5.64 -9.48
C THR A 14 18.75 -6.97 -9.76
N GLY A 15 18.57 -7.34 -11.04
CA GLY A 15 18.05 -8.65 -11.44
C GLY A 15 18.97 -9.81 -11.05
N LYS A 16 20.30 -9.66 -11.19
CA LYS A 16 21.26 -10.67 -10.71
C LYS A 16 21.25 -10.82 -9.19
N LEU A 17 21.09 -9.72 -8.45
CA LEU A 17 20.94 -9.77 -7.00
C LEU A 17 19.66 -10.53 -6.60
N ARG A 18 18.54 -10.34 -7.31
CA ARG A 18 17.31 -11.13 -7.11
C ARG A 18 17.53 -12.64 -7.34
N ALA A 19 18.42 -13.04 -8.25
CA ALA A 19 18.74 -14.45 -8.46
C ALA A 19 19.53 -15.08 -7.29
N ILE A 20 20.32 -14.27 -6.56
CA ILE A 20 21.14 -14.72 -5.42
C ILE A 20 20.35 -14.67 -4.12
N PHE A 21 19.64 -13.57 -3.87
CA PHE A 21 18.82 -13.37 -2.66
C PHE A 21 17.45 -14.05 -2.74
N GLY A 22 17.13 -14.65 -3.88
CA GLY A 22 15.83 -15.23 -4.17
C GLY A 22 14.77 -14.17 -4.52
N PRO A 23 13.63 -14.61 -5.07
CA PRO A 23 12.48 -13.74 -5.22
C PRO A 23 12.07 -13.20 -3.85
N ALA A 24 11.62 -11.93 -3.80
CA ALA A 24 10.99 -11.38 -2.60
C ALA A 24 9.94 -12.37 -2.09
N SER A 25 9.89 -12.57 -0.76
CA SER A 25 9.01 -13.54 -0.12
C SER A 25 7.62 -13.53 -0.75
N ARG A 26 7.28 -14.61 -1.47
CA ARG A 26 5.95 -14.84 -2.01
C ARG A 26 5.15 -15.57 -0.92
N THR A 27 5.00 -14.97 0.25
CA THR A 27 4.00 -15.44 1.21
C THR A 27 2.64 -15.37 0.54
N SER A 28 1.87 -16.45 0.61
CA SER A 28 0.52 -16.42 0.06
C SER A 28 -0.30 -15.40 0.85
N ILE A 29 -1.01 -14.51 0.16
CA ILE A 29 -1.93 -13.57 0.80
C ILE A 29 -3.12 -14.35 1.45
N GLY A 30 -3.30 -15.62 1.06
CA GLY A 30 -4.33 -16.52 1.59
C GLY A 30 -3.88 -17.35 2.78
N HIS A 31 -3.23 -16.75 3.78
CA HIS A 31 -3.10 -17.39 5.09
C HIS A 31 -4.42 -17.24 5.84
N GLU A 32 -4.87 -18.27 6.55
CA GLU A 32 -6.05 -18.14 7.41
C GLU A 32 -5.83 -17.02 8.43
N MET A 33 -6.82 -16.14 8.57
CA MET A 33 -6.75 -15.08 9.57
C MET A 33 -6.77 -15.71 10.98
N THR A 34 -5.62 -15.67 11.63
CA THR A 34 -5.49 -15.98 13.06
C THR A 34 -6.47 -15.10 13.86
N ALA A 35 -6.86 -15.54 15.07
CA ALA A 35 -7.77 -14.77 15.92
C ALA A 35 -7.23 -13.34 16.17
N GLN A 36 -5.93 -13.22 16.41
CA GLN A 36 -5.24 -11.93 16.58
C GLN A 36 -5.35 -11.03 15.32
N ASN A 37 -5.23 -11.59 14.12
CA ASN A 37 -5.37 -10.83 12.88
C ASN A 37 -6.82 -10.38 12.65
N ARG A 38 -7.82 -11.15 13.11
CA ARG A 38 -9.24 -10.75 13.05
C ARG A 38 -9.54 -9.60 14.00
N GLU A 39 -8.99 -9.63 15.21
CA GLU A 39 -9.11 -8.54 16.17
C GLU A 39 -8.45 -7.27 15.66
N LEU A 40 -7.23 -7.39 15.11
CA LEU A 40 -6.53 -6.27 14.49
C LEU A 40 -7.33 -5.71 13.30
N LEU A 41 -7.88 -6.57 12.44
CA LEU A 41 -8.71 -6.11 11.33
C LEU A 41 -9.95 -5.35 11.81
N ALA A 42 -10.63 -5.84 12.84
CA ALA A 42 -11.79 -5.17 13.42
C ALA A 42 -11.44 -3.78 13.97
N GLN A 43 -10.30 -3.66 14.66
CA GLN A 43 -9.79 -2.36 15.13
C GLN A 43 -9.51 -1.40 13.97
N ARG A 44 -8.82 -1.87 12.92
CA ARG A 44 -8.52 -1.05 11.73
C ARG A 44 -9.78 -0.62 10.98
N GLN A 45 -10.79 -1.49 10.92
CA GLN A 45 -12.08 -1.16 10.31
C GLN A 45 -12.84 -0.11 11.14
N ALA A 46 -12.74 -0.16 12.47
CA ALA A 46 -13.29 0.89 13.34
C ALA A 46 -12.58 2.23 13.15
N GLU A 47 -11.25 2.25 13.05
CA GLU A 47 -10.46 3.45 12.72
C GLU A 47 -10.83 4.03 11.35
N THR A 48 -11.05 3.17 10.35
CA THR A 48 -11.37 3.61 8.98
C THR A 48 -12.75 4.25 8.87
N GLN A 49 -13.71 3.86 9.72
CA GLN A 49 -15.07 4.44 9.74
C GLN A 49 -15.13 5.91 10.17
N GLN A 50 -14.01 6.45 10.66
CA GLN A 50 -13.86 7.86 11.00
C GLN A 50 -13.75 8.76 9.76
N TRP A 51 -13.61 8.18 8.57
CA TRP A 51 -13.35 8.91 7.32
C TRP A 51 -14.42 8.65 6.27
N GLU A 52 -14.85 9.71 5.60
CA GLU A 52 -15.79 9.65 4.49
C GLU A 52 -15.14 10.21 3.22
N THR A 53 -15.38 9.56 2.09
CA THR A 53 -14.88 10.00 0.79
C THR A 53 -15.92 10.85 0.09
N LEU A 54 -15.60 12.11 -0.19
CA LEU A 54 -16.47 13.02 -0.92
C LEU A 54 -15.98 13.16 -2.36
N HIS A 55 -16.91 12.92 -3.29
CA HIS A 55 -16.71 13.15 -4.71
C HIS A 55 -17.39 14.46 -5.11
N ARG A 56 -16.62 15.38 -5.68
CA ARG A 56 -17.15 16.65 -6.19
C ARG A 56 -17.49 16.52 -7.68
N PRO A 57 -18.47 17.29 -8.20
CA PRO A 57 -18.83 17.26 -9.62
C PRO A 57 -17.70 17.61 -10.61
N ASP A 58 -16.59 18.18 -10.13
CA ASP A 58 -15.39 18.48 -10.91
C ASP A 58 -14.47 17.25 -11.11
N GLY A 59 -14.85 16.08 -10.56
CA GLY A 59 -14.08 14.84 -10.64
C GLY A 59 -13.03 14.67 -9.55
N SER A 60 -12.86 15.66 -8.66
CA SER A 60 -11.95 15.55 -7.52
C SER A 60 -12.53 14.68 -6.40
N THR A 61 -11.65 13.97 -5.69
CA THR A 61 -12.01 13.07 -4.59
C THR A 61 -11.17 13.43 -3.37
N TYR A 62 -11.83 13.70 -2.24
CA TYR A 62 -11.18 14.04 -0.98
C TYR A 62 -11.68 13.16 0.14
N VAL A 63 -10.79 12.90 1.11
CA VAL A 63 -11.13 12.21 2.34
C VAL A 63 -11.36 13.27 3.42
N VAL A 64 -12.53 13.24 4.05
CA VAL A 64 -12.87 14.14 5.16
C VAL A 64 -13.17 13.32 6.42
N PRO A 65 -12.86 13.84 7.61
CA PRO A 65 -13.32 13.22 8.84
C PRO A 65 -14.85 13.27 8.88
N ARG A 66 -15.46 12.17 9.34
CA ARG A 66 -16.92 12.06 9.52
C ARG A 66 -17.41 12.92 10.67
N ASP A 67 -16.57 13.11 11.68
CA ASP A 67 -16.81 14.07 12.77
C ASP A 67 -16.32 15.47 12.34
N PRO A 68 -17.22 16.46 12.17
CA PRO A 68 -16.84 17.81 11.77
C PRO A 68 -16.02 18.56 12.83
N SER A 69 -15.95 18.06 14.07
CA SER A 69 -15.12 18.60 15.13
C SER A 69 -13.71 18.01 15.17
N ASP A 70 -13.46 16.92 14.44
CA ASP A 70 -12.15 16.29 14.33
C ASP A 70 -11.22 17.15 13.44
N LYS A 71 -10.22 17.75 14.08
CA LYS A 71 -9.22 18.64 13.46
C LYS A 71 -7.90 17.94 13.16
N SER A 72 -7.83 16.61 13.26
CA SER A 72 -6.58 15.85 13.08
C SER A 72 -5.89 16.05 11.71
N LEU A 73 -6.59 16.57 10.70
CA LEU A 73 -6.06 16.88 9.37
C LEU A 73 -5.71 18.37 9.12
N ARG A 74 -5.85 19.25 10.11
CA ARG A 74 -5.53 20.68 9.97
C ARG A 74 -4.15 21.04 10.52
#